data_AF-A0AAW7F1G8-F1
#
_entry.id   AF-A0AAW7F1G8-F1
#
_cell.length_a   1.000
_cell.length_b   1.000
_cell.length_c   1.000
_cell.angle_alpha   90.00
_cell.angle_beta   90.00
_cell.angle_gamma   90.00
#
_symmetry.space_group_name_H-M   'P 1'
#
loop_
_entity.id
_entity.type
_entity.pdbx_description
1 polymer ?
#
loop_
_entity_poly.entity_id
_entity_poly.type
_entity_poly.pdbx_seq_one_letter_code
_entity_poly.pdbx_strand_id
1 'polypeptide(L)'
;MNLLRLIDKFLSGDLSALAFEIEYMDAWRSYRDSSDIIKVDEKTQLYIDRVFTALDTYCADPELRDDGDLDENELLSEVIRLNKQWRDVD
;
A
#
# COMPACT_ATOMS: atom_id res chain seq x y z
N MET A 1 8.38 8.90 8.15
CA MET A 1 7.16 8.23 7.68
C MET A 1 7.56 7.12 6.72
N ASN A 2 7.63 5.87 7.17
CA ASN A 2 8.18 4.77 6.38
C ASN A 2 7.21 4.33 5.26
N LEU A 3 5.89 4.43 5.49
CA LEU A 3 4.83 3.96 4.59
C LEU A 3 4.83 4.66 3.22
N LEU A 4 4.76 5.99 3.18
CA LEU A 4 4.77 6.74 1.91
C LEU A 4 6.03 6.46 1.08
N ARG A 5 7.19 6.34 1.73
CA ARG A 5 8.45 6.00 1.07
C ARG A 5 8.41 4.60 0.44
N LEU A 6 7.79 3.63 1.11
CA LEU A 6 7.63 2.28 0.56
C LEU A 6 6.70 2.28 -0.65
N ILE A 7 5.63 3.08 -0.60
CA ILE A 7 4.72 3.26 -1.73
C ILE A 7 5.44 3.90 -2.92
N ASP A 8 6.20 4.97 -2.70
CA ASP A 8 6.98 5.63 -3.77
C ASP A 8 7.98 4.65 -4.40
N LYS A 9 8.68 3.85 -3.59
CA LYS A 9 9.59 2.81 -4.08
C LYS A 9 8.88 1.76 -4.94
N PHE A 10 7.73 1.26 -4.49
CA PHE A 10 6.92 0.32 -5.26
C PHE A 10 6.48 0.92 -6.61
N LEU A 11 5.97 2.15 -6.59
CA LEU A 11 5.55 2.87 -7.80
C LEU A 11 6.71 3.15 -8.77
N SER A 12 7.92 3.32 -8.27
CA SER A 12 9.13 3.49 -9.10
C SER A 12 9.72 2.18 -9.63
N GLY A 13 9.23 1.03 -9.18
CA GLY A 13 9.78 -0.29 -9.51
C GLY A 13 11.01 -0.70 -8.68
N ASP A 14 11.40 0.10 -7.68
CA ASP A 14 12.49 -0.19 -6.76
C ASP A 14 12.14 -1.29 -5.73
N LEU A 15 10.86 -1.63 -5.60
CA LEU A 15 10.36 -2.75 -4.80
C LEU A 15 9.43 -3.63 -5.65
N SER A 16 9.62 -4.95 -5.58
CA SER A 16 8.66 -5.93 -6.09
C SER A 16 7.37 -5.93 -5.25
N ALA A 17 6.26 -6.42 -5.79
CA ALA A 17 4.99 -6.56 -5.06
C ALA A 17 5.13 -7.33 -3.72
N LEU A 18 5.78 -8.50 -3.73
CA LEU A 18 6.02 -9.29 -2.52
C LEU A 18 6.86 -8.55 -1.47
N ALA A 19 7.96 -7.92 -1.89
CA ALA A 19 8.79 -7.13 -0.97
C ALA A 19 8.03 -5.92 -0.40
N PHE A 20 7.21 -5.27 -1.25
CA PHE A 20 6.37 -4.16 -0.84
C PHE A 20 5.33 -4.60 0.20
N GLU A 21 4.63 -5.71 -0.02
CA GLU A 21 3.70 -6.29 0.95
C GLU A 21 4.39 -6.52 2.31
N ILE A 22 5.50 -7.25 2.33
CA ILE A 22 6.21 -7.61 3.57
C ILE A 22 6.66 -6.35 4.32
N GLU A 23 7.36 -5.43 3.63
CA GLU A 23 7.91 -4.22 4.25
C GLU A 23 6.81 -3.23 4.68
N TYR A 24 5.75 -3.09 3.89
CA TYR A 24 4.65 -2.18 4.20
C TYR A 24 3.83 -2.68 5.37
N MET A 25 3.48 -3.97 5.41
CA MET A 25 2.68 -4.56 6.49
C MET A 25 3.42 -4.51 7.83
N ASP A 26 4.75 -4.66 7.84
CA ASP A 26 5.56 -4.48 9.04
C ASP A 26 5.59 -3.01 9.50
N ALA A 27 5.85 -2.09 8.58
CA ALA A 27 5.83 -0.65 8.85
C ALA A 27 4.45 -0.17 9.31
N TRP A 28 3.37 -0.77 8.81
CA TRP A 28 1.98 -0.46 9.14
C TRP A 28 1.67 -0.78 10.60
N ARG A 29 2.06 -1.99 11.05
CA ARG A 29 1.87 -2.40 12.45
C ARG A 29 2.57 -1.44 13.39
N SER A 30 3.82 -1.08 13.08
CA SER A 30 4.57 -0.09 13.85
C SER A 30 3.91 1.29 13.85
N TYR A 31 3.34 1.72 12.72
CA TYR A 31 2.61 2.98 12.60
C TYR A 31 1.33 2.99 13.45
N ARG A 32 0.56 1.90 13.41
CA ARG A 32 -0.70 1.76 14.16
C ARG A 32 -0.49 1.64 15.66
N ASP A 33 0.53 0.88 16.08
CA ASP A 33 0.78 0.57 17.48
C ASP A 33 1.53 1.72 18.21
N SER A 34 2.11 2.65 17.44
CA SER A 34 2.67 3.89 17.97
C SER A 34 1.58 4.78 18.56
N SER A 35 1.64 5.05 19.87
CA SER A 35 0.72 5.98 20.55
C SER A 35 0.90 7.44 20.09
N ASP A 36 2.00 7.73 19.40
CA ASP A 36 2.17 8.95 18.63
C ASP A 36 1.34 8.79 17.35
N ILE A 37 0.07 9.20 17.42
CA ILE A 37 -0.75 9.48 16.25
C ILE A 37 0.01 10.55 15.47
N ILE A 38 0.85 10.13 14.52
CA ILE A 38 1.44 11.03 13.54
C ILE A 38 0.23 11.63 12.84
N LYS A 39 -0.08 12.89 13.14
CA LYS A 39 -1.19 13.63 12.53
C LYS A 39 -0.83 13.94 11.09
N VAL A 40 -0.89 12.93 10.24
CA VAL A 40 -1.06 13.15 8.80
C VAL A 40 -2.45 13.71 8.58
N ASP A 41 -2.63 14.50 7.54
CA ASP A 41 -3.94 14.97 7.15
C ASP A 41 -4.84 13.77 6.79
N GLU A 42 -6.16 13.94 6.92
CA GLU A 42 -7.14 12.87 6.69
C GLU A 42 -7.03 12.26 5.29
N LYS A 43 -6.65 13.06 4.29
CA LYS A 43 -6.48 12.62 2.92
C LYS A 43 -5.26 11.69 2.77
N THR A 44 -4.15 12.01 3.44
CA THR A 44 -2.98 11.13 3.51
C THR A 44 -3.27 9.86 4.33
N GLN A 45 -4.02 9.94 5.43
CA GLN A 45 -4.44 8.76 6.18
C GLN A 45 -5.29 7.82 5.32
N LEU A 46 -6.30 8.37 4.63
CA LEU A 46 -7.16 7.61 3.73
C LEU A 46 -6.38 6.93 2.60
N TYR A 47 -5.36 7.61 2.05
CA TYR A 47 -4.49 7.02 1.03
C TYR A 47 -3.72 5.81 1.58
N ILE A 48 -3.10 5.98 2.74
CA ILE A 48 -2.36 4.94 3.46
C ILE A 48 -3.27 3.74 3.78
N ASP A 49 -4.48 3.97 4.31
CA ASP A 49 -5.49 2.94 4.59
C ASP A 49 -5.90 2.14 3.35
N ARG A 50 -6.14 2.83 2.22
CA ARG A 50 -6.53 2.15 0.98
C ARG A 50 -5.41 1.30 0.38
N VAL A 51 -4.16 1.74 0.50
CA VAL A 51 -3.01 0.93 0.11
C VAL A 51 -2.89 -0.33 0.98
N PHE A 52 -3.14 -0.20 2.29
CA PHE A 52 -3.20 -1.37 3.17
C PHE A 52 -4.29 -2.35 2.71
N THR A 53 -5.50 -1.88 2.40
CA THR A 53 -6.57 -2.75 1.89
C THR A 53 -6.18 -3.45 0.59
N ALA A 54 -5.53 -2.76 -0.35
CA ALA A 54 -5.07 -3.38 -1.59
C ALA A 54 -4.02 -4.49 -1.34
N LEU A 55 -3.12 -4.28 -0.37
CA LEU A 55 -2.15 -5.29 0.05
C LEU A 55 -2.80 -6.47 0.78
N ASP A 56 -3.84 -6.24 1.58
CA ASP A 56 -4.59 -7.29 2.27
C ASP A 56 -5.35 -8.21 1.28
N THR A 57 -5.62 -7.72 0.08
CA THR A 57 -6.19 -8.50 -1.04
C THR A 57 -5.14 -9.01 -2.03
N TYR A 58 -3.85 -8.74 -1.83
CA TYR A 58 -2.80 -9.23 -2.74
C TYR A 58 -2.41 -10.67 -2.39
N CYS A 59 -2.31 -11.53 -3.40
CA CYS A 59 -1.79 -12.89 -3.23
C CYS A 59 -0.61 -13.13 -4.18
N ALA A 60 0.58 -13.31 -3.61
CA ALA A 60 1.80 -13.58 -4.37
C ALA A 60 1.83 -14.97 -5.02
N ASP A 61 1.12 -15.95 -4.45
CA ASP A 61 1.10 -17.33 -4.92
C ASP A 61 -0.08 -17.57 -5.89
N PRO A 62 0.17 -17.82 -7.19
CA PRO A 62 -0.90 -18.05 -8.16
C PRO A 62 -1.79 -19.26 -7.85
N GLU A 63 -1.29 -20.25 -7.11
CA GLU A 63 -2.05 -21.47 -6.78
C GLU A 63 -3.00 -21.25 -5.60
N LEU A 64 -2.78 -20.19 -4.81
CA LEU A 64 -3.61 -19.80 -3.66
C LEU A 64 -4.47 -18.56 -3.94
N ARG A 65 -4.35 -17.98 -5.14
CA ARG A 65 -5.06 -16.78 -5.54
C ARG A 65 -6.50 -17.11 -5.96
N ASP A 66 -7.46 -16.44 -5.34
CA ASP A 66 -8.88 -16.53 -5.71
C ASP A 66 -9.33 -15.34 -6.59
N ASP A 67 -10.54 -15.39 -7.15
CA ASP A 67 -11.12 -14.34 -8.03
C ASP A 67 -11.17 -12.93 -7.39
N GLY A 68 -11.06 -12.85 -6.06
CA GLY A 68 -11.05 -11.59 -5.31
C GLY A 68 -9.65 -11.04 -5.02
N ASP A 69 -8.60 -11.80 -5.30
CA ASP A 69 -7.23 -11.45 -4.97
C ASP A 69 -6.53 -10.75 -6.13
N LEU A 70 -5.68 -9.79 -5.79
CA LEU A 70 -4.85 -9.07 -6.75
C LEU A 70 -3.57 -9.84 -7.05
N ASP A 71 -3.20 -9.87 -8.33
CA ASP A 71 -1.83 -10.18 -8.75
C ASP A 71 -0.88 -8.98 -8.63
N GLU A 72 0.38 -9.15 -9.03
CA GLU A 72 1.39 -8.08 -8.97
C GLU A 72 1.07 -6.86 -9.86
N ASN A 73 0.48 -7.09 -11.02
CA ASN A 73 0.15 -6.05 -12.00
C ASN A 73 -1.14 -5.33 -11.61
N GLU A 74 -2.11 -6.07 -11.06
CA GLU A 74 -3.36 -5.55 -10.53
C GLU A 74 -3.09 -4.71 -9.27
N LEU A 75 -2.23 -5.19 -8.37
CA LEU A 75 -1.77 -4.41 -7.22
C LEU A 75 -1.07 -3.12 -7.67
N LEU A 76 -0.15 -3.19 -8.63
CA LEU A 76 0.53 -1.99 -9.15
C LEU A 76 -0.47 -1.00 -9.76
N SER A 77 -1.41 -1.50 -10.56
CA SER A 77 -2.45 -0.68 -11.20
C SER A 77 -3.34 0.01 -10.16
N GLU A 78 -3.73 -0.72 -9.11
CA GLU A 78 -4.53 -0.19 -8.01
C GLU A 78 -3.78 0.88 -7.21
N VAL A 79 -2.51 0.64 -6.86
CA VAL A 79 -1.70 1.63 -6.13
C VAL A 79 -1.43 2.87 -6.97
N ILE A 80 -1.25 2.75 -8.30
CA ILE A 80 -1.18 3.90 -9.21
C ILE A 80 -2.49 4.70 -9.19
N ARG A 81 -3.64 4.02 -9.26
CA ARG A 81 -4.97 4.64 -9.21
C ARG A 81 -5.17 5.40 -7.89
N LEU A 82 -4.82 4.80 -6.77
CA LEU A 82 -4.88 5.40 -5.44
C LEU A 82 -3.94 6.61 -5.31
N ASN A 83 -2.71 6.52 -5.81
CA ASN A 83 -1.74 7.62 -5.79
C ASN A 83 -2.23 8.82 -6.62
N LYS A 84 -2.86 8.59 -7.78
CA LYS A 84 -3.49 9.66 -8.56
C LYS A 84 -4.63 10.30 -7.79
N GLN A 85 -5.54 9.52 -7.19
CA GLN A 85 -6.62 10.06 -6.36
C GLN A 85 -6.11 10.89 -5.18
N TRP A 86 -5.01 10.47 -4.57
CA TRP A 86 -4.36 11.25 -3.51
C TRP A 86 -3.71 12.54 -4.03
N ARG A 87 -3.25 12.60 -5.28
CA ARG A 87 -2.65 13.81 -5.86
C ARG A 87 -3.64 14.78 -6.51
N ASP A 88 -4.70 14.25 -7.12
CA ASP A 88 -5.63 14.97 -7.99
C ASP A 88 -6.81 15.64 -7.26
N VAL A 89 -6.85 15.60 -5.92
CA VAL A 89 -7.88 16.30 -5.13
C VAL A 89 -7.35 17.67 -4.73
N ASP A 90 -7.72 18.67 -5.53
CA ASP A 90 -7.81 20.09 -5.16
C ASP A 90 -9.05 20.35 -4.29
#